data_AF-A0A535ZGI1-F1
#
_entry.id   AF-A0A535ZGI1-F1
#
_cell.length_a   1.000
_cell.length_b   1.000
_cell.length_c   1.000
_cell.angle_alpha   90.00
_cell.angle_beta   90.00
_cell.angle_gamma   90.00
#
_symmetry.space_group_name_H-M   'P 1'
#
loop_
_entity.id
_entity.type
_entity.pdbx_description
1 polymer ?
#
loop_
_entity_poly.entity_id
_entity_poly.type
_entity_poly.pdbx_seq_one_letter_code
_entity_poly.pdbx_strand_id
1 'polypeptide(L)'
;MLKVISAPELARNLDPILQALEESGTTLIIKHHDQPAALLVRFDAYVAMLATMDYSGWERWIEEVRAAFPTSVLSPPRRPKSVVPAFIDPADIGYAPQFGQLGTATGRRRLAEELAAMGIQLEEPQLGPVYSLVLSLAERKRVLYAEDLKLAVEEALGRARPGRYALKEVQVNAHSGFSSTAEVSLTDNDTLKTGTASGNGTLDAVFRAIQQLTGVPAELEDFSLAAATQGSDALGEAVVTLSQGSNVVVGRAVALDVVEAAANAYVNALNWLVRPRPAPPPQAGEGKVPVGTS
;
A
#
# COMPACT_ATOMS: atom_id res chain seq x y z
N MET A 1 34.52 1.21 -10.82
CA MET A 1 35.92 1.26 -10.32
C MET A 1 35.99 0.39 -9.08
N LEU A 2 36.83 -0.65 -9.00
CA LEU A 2 36.95 -1.41 -7.75
C LEU A 2 37.72 -0.58 -6.72
N LYS A 3 37.15 -0.39 -5.53
CA LYS A 3 37.87 0.17 -4.38
C LYS A 3 38.01 -0.92 -3.32
N VAL A 4 39.23 -1.04 -2.79
CA VAL A 4 39.60 -2.03 -1.78
C VAL A 4 39.79 -1.29 -0.46
N ILE A 5 39.10 -1.74 0.58
CA ILE A 5 39.16 -1.14 1.92
C ILE A 5 39.42 -2.22 2.98
N SER A 6 40.13 -1.86 4.04
CA SER A 6 40.40 -2.79 5.14
C SER A 6 39.20 -2.89 6.09
N ALA A 7 38.99 -4.06 6.71
CA ALA A 7 37.91 -4.26 7.69
C ALA A 7 37.90 -3.23 8.86
N PRO A 8 39.05 -2.80 9.43
CA PRO A 8 39.07 -1.78 10.48
C PRO A 8 38.67 -0.39 9.99
N GLU A 9 38.93 -0.04 8.72
CA GLU A 9 38.53 1.23 8.13
C GLU A 9 37.04 1.28 7.80
N LEU A 10 36.47 0.16 7.37
CA LEU A 10 35.03 0.00 7.17
C LEU A 10 34.27 0.22 8.48
N ALA A 11 34.71 -0.42 9.57
CA ALA A 11 34.03 -0.31 10.86
C ALA A 11 34.00 1.13 11.41
N ARG A 12 35.01 1.96 11.09
CA ARG A 12 35.09 3.35 11.54
C ARG A 12 34.29 4.34 10.69
N ASN A 13 33.97 3.99 9.45
CA ASN A 13 33.37 4.90 8.47
C ASN A 13 32.17 4.27 7.74
N LEU A 14 31.43 3.38 8.42
CA LEU A 14 30.37 2.58 7.81
C LEU A 14 29.26 3.46 7.17
N ASP A 15 28.75 4.44 7.92
CA ASP A 15 27.64 5.28 7.44
C ASP A 15 28.02 6.16 6.23
N PRO A 16 29.18 6.88 6.23
CA PRO A 16 29.65 7.60 5.04
C PRO A 16 29.91 6.69 3.83
N ILE A 17 30.37 5.46 4.04
CA ILE A 17 30.65 4.50 2.97
C ILE A 17 29.35 3.97 2.36
N LEU A 18 28.35 3.66 3.18
CA LEU A 18 27.03 3.24 2.72
C LEU A 18 26.34 4.35 1.91
N GLN A 19 26.43 5.60 2.37
CA GLN A 19 25.89 6.75 1.64
C GLN A 19 26.62 6.98 0.30
N ALA A 20 27.95 6.88 0.28
CA ALA A 20 28.72 6.99 -0.96
C ALA A 20 28.46 5.84 -1.95
N LEU A 21 28.15 4.64 -1.45
CA LEU A 21 27.78 3.48 -2.28
C LEU A 21 26.43 3.67 -2.98
N GLU A 22 25.45 4.26 -2.29
CA GLU A 22 24.15 4.62 -2.87
C GLU A 22 24.28 5.68 -3.95
N GLU A 23 25.17 6.67 -3.75
CA GLU A 23 25.37 7.79 -4.68
C GLU A 23 26.26 7.45 -5.88
N SER A 24 27.30 6.61 -5.72
CA SER A 24 28.36 6.41 -6.73
C SER A 24 28.32 5.08 -7.49
N GLY A 25 27.40 4.18 -7.16
CA GLY A 25 27.18 2.90 -7.88
C GLY A 25 28.40 1.98 -7.94
N THR A 26 29.25 2.01 -6.92
CA THR A 26 30.59 1.36 -6.94
C THR A 26 30.60 0.09 -6.09
N THR A 27 31.27 -0.99 -6.54
CA THR A 27 31.44 -2.22 -5.75
C THR A 27 32.67 -2.13 -4.86
N LEU A 28 32.53 -2.50 -3.58
CA LEU A 28 33.63 -2.53 -2.61
C LEU A 28 34.03 -3.96 -2.24
N ILE A 29 35.34 -4.22 -2.27
CA ILE A 29 35.93 -5.45 -1.74
C ILE A 29 36.55 -5.13 -0.39
N ILE A 30 36.07 -5.81 0.65
CA ILE A 30 36.58 -5.69 2.01
C ILE A 30 37.59 -6.81 2.24
N LYS A 31 38.79 -6.43 2.68
CA LYS A 31 39.84 -7.39 3.00
C LYS A 31 40.03 -7.58 4.51
N HIS A 32 40.40 -8.80 4.88
CA HIS A 32 40.88 -9.17 6.21
C HIS A 32 42.21 -9.93 6.05
N HIS A 33 43.30 -9.43 6.66
CA HIS A 33 44.67 -9.96 6.47
C HIS A 33 45.05 -10.18 4.98
N ASP A 34 44.84 -9.16 4.14
CA ASP A 34 45.11 -9.16 2.69
C ASP A 34 44.30 -10.13 1.81
N GLN A 35 43.45 -10.96 2.42
CA GLN A 35 42.49 -11.83 1.75
C GLN A 35 41.13 -11.13 1.58
N PRO A 36 40.43 -11.29 0.44
CA PRO A 36 39.06 -10.79 0.29
C PRO A 36 38.12 -11.52 1.25
N ALA A 37 37.46 -10.76 2.13
CA ALA A 37 36.62 -11.28 3.21
C ALA A 37 35.13 -11.03 2.98
N ALA A 38 34.77 -9.90 2.35
CA ALA A 38 33.38 -9.58 2.03
C ALA A 38 33.28 -8.67 0.79
N LEU A 39 32.14 -8.75 0.11
CA LEU A 39 31.81 -7.92 -1.05
C LEU A 39 30.59 -7.07 -0.72
N LEU A 40 30.70 -5.75 -0.83
CA LEU A 40 29.57 -4.83 -0.69
C LEU A 40 29.14 -4.39 -2.09
N VAL A 41 27.97 -4.86 -2.49
CA VAL A 41 27.35 -4.64 -3.80
C VAL A 41 25.95 -4.06 -3.63
N ARG A 42 25.51 -3.25 -4.59
CA ARG A 42 24.12 -2.80 -4.69
C ARG A 42 23.19 -4.01 -4.84
N PHE A 43 21.97 -3.91 -4.31
CA PHE A 43 21.00 -5.01 -4.22
C PHE A 43 20.66 -5.65 -5.58
N ASP A 44 20.72 -4.89 -6.67
CA ASP A 44 20.51 -5.38 -8.03
C ASP A 44 21.72 -6.14 -8.60
N ALA A 45 22.95 -5.75 -8.25
CA ALA A 45 24.17 -6.49 -8.59
C ALA A 45 24.28 -7.82 -7.84
N TYR A 46 23.71 -7.90 -6.62
CA TYR A 46 23.60 -9.14 -5.83
C TYR A 46 22.74 -10.20 -6.55
N VAL A 47 21.64 -9.79 -7.17
CA VAL A 47 20.76 -10.69 -7.94
C VAL A 47 21.46 -11.27 -9.17
N ALA A 48 22.31 -10.47 -9.84
CA ALA A 48 23.09 -10.93 -11.00
C ALA A 48 24.19 -11.94 -10.60
N MET A 49 24.78 -11.79 -9.41
CA MET A 49 25.86 -12.66 -8.93
C MET A 49 25.36 -14.04 -8.49
N LEU A 50 24.18 -14.09 -7.85
CA LEU A 50 23.53 -15.34 -7.40
C LEU A 50 23.24 -16.33 -8.53
N ALA A 51 23.13 -15.86 -9.77
CA ALA A 51 22.87 -16.71 -10.93
C ALA A 51 24.09 -17.54 -11.40
N THR A 52 25.29 -17.33 -10.83
CA THR A 52 26.55 -17.82 -11.45
C THR A 52 27.49 -18.63 -10.55
N MET A 53 27.18 -18.89 -9.27
CA MET A 53 28.13 -19.55 -8.35
C MET A 53 27.77 -21.01 -8.01
N ASP A 54 28.81 -21.86 -7.99
CA ASP A 54 28.77 -23.26 -7.53
C ASP A 54 28.53 -23.31 -6.00
N TYR A 55 27.47 -24.03 -5.61
CA TYR A 55 26.90 -24.07 -4.27
C TYR A 55 27.77 -24.80 -3.23
N SER A 56 28.79 -25.56 -3.63
CA SER A 56 29.56 -26.42 -2.72
C SER A 56 30.51 -25.69 -1.75
N GLY A 57 30.97 -24.48 -2.10
CA GLY A 57 31.82 -23.65 -1.23
C GLY A 57 31.07 -22.70 -0.29
N TRP A 58 29.76 -22.54 -0.51
CA TRP A 58 28.93 -21.52 0.12
C TRP A 58 28.67 -21.76 1.61
N GLU A 59 28.41 -23.02 1.98
CA GLU A 59 28.11 -23.38 3.38
C GLU A 59 29.31 -23.14 4.29
N ARG A 60 30.52 -23.43 3.81
CA ARG A 60 31.76 -23.23 4.56
C ARG A 60 32.07 -21.75 4.76
N TRP A 61 31.84 -20.93 3.75
CA TRP A 61 32.01 -19.48 3.84
C TRP A 61 30.97 -18.84 4.77
N ILE A 62 29.71 -19.30 4.74
CA ILE A 62 28.66 -18.84 5.66
C ILE A 62 29.02 -19.14 7.12
N GLU A 63 29.56 -20.32 7.41
CA GLU A 63 29.97 -20.69 8.76
C GLU A 63 31.15 -19.83 9.25
N GLU A 64 32.13 -19.55 8.39
CA GLU A 64 33.24 -18.64 8.72
C GLU A 64 32.77 -17.20 8.97
N VAL A 65 31.81 -16.72 8.18
CA VAL A 65 31.19 -15.39 8.39
C VAL A 65 30.36 -15.37 9.68
N ARG A 66 29.55 -16.39 9.97
CA ARG A 66 28.81 -16.48 11.25
C ARG A 66 29.74 -16.54 12.45
N ALA A 67 30.89 -17.21 12.32
CA ALA A 67 31.89 -17.28 13.38
C ALA A 67 32.62 -15.93 13.58
N ALA A 68 32.86 -15.19 12.50
CA ALA A 68 33.53 -13.89 12.55
C ALA A 68 32.63 -12.74 13.04
N PHE A 69 31.30 -12.88 12.93
CA PHE A 69 30.32 -11.87 13.36
C PHE A 69 29.38 -12.46 14.43
N PRO A 70 29.61 -12.22 15.74
CA PRO A 70 28.68 -12.65 16.77
C PRO A 70 27.29 -12.05 16.51
N THR A 71 26.26 -12.85 16.81
CA THR A 71 24.84 -12.71 16.44
C THR A 71 24.18 -11.37 16.82
N SER A 72 24.89 -10.48 17.51
CA SER A 72 24.43 -9.16 17.93
C SER A 72 24.46 -8.09 16.84
N VAL A 73 25.12 -8.31 15.69
CA VAL A 73 25.30 -7.27 14.64
C VAL A 73 24.46 -7.53 13.39
N LEU A 74 23.97 -8.76 13.18
CA LEU A 74 23.12 -9.13 12.05
C LEU A 74 21.67 -9.27 12.48
N SER A 75 21.08 -8.17 12.97
CA SER A 75 19.66 -7.98 12.69
C SER A 75 19.57 -7.57 11.23
N PRO A 76 18.94 -8.36 10.32
CA PRO A 76 18.60 -7.82 9.01
C PRO A 76 17.88 -6.48 9.25
N PRO A 77 18.12 -5.44 8.42
CA PRO A 77 17.39 -4.19 8.57
C PRO A 77 15.92 -4.58 8.68
N ARG A 78 15.29 -4.21 9.80
CA ARG A 78 13.85 -4.44 9.96
C ARG A 78 13.26 -3.90 8.67
N ARG A 79 12.61 -4.77 7.87
CA ARG A 79 11.77 -4.28 6.77
C ARG A 79 11.02 -3.09 7.37
N PRO A 80 11.04 -1.88 6.76
CA PRO A 80 10.09 -0.88 7.21
C PRO A 80 8.78 -1.65 7.26
N LYS A 81 8.18 -1.74 8.46
CA LYS A 81 6.92 -2.45 8.61
C LYS A 81 6.11 -1.88 7.45
N SER A 82 5.62 -2.74 6.54
CA SER A 82 4.49 -2.36 5.71
C SER A 82 3.60 -1.60 6.68
N VAL A 83 3.42 -0.30 6.45
CA VAL A 83 2.65 0.51 7.37
C VAL A 83 1.29 -0.12 7.22
N VAL A 84 0.95 -1.05 8.12
CA VAL A 84 -0.38 -1.66 8.21
C VAL A 84 -1.20 -0.50 8.74
N PRO A 85 -1.98 0.16 7.89
CA PRO A 85 -2.63 1.40 8.25
C PRO A 85 -3.70 1.07 9.26
N ALA A 86 -3.95 2.04 10.14
CA ALA A 86 -4.90 1.87 11.21
C ALA A 86 -6.24 1.39 10.65
N PHE A 87 -6.71 0.27 11.17
CA PHE A 87 -8.01 -0.31 10.87
C PHE A 87 -8.82 -0.41 12.14
N ILE A 88 -10.14 -0.50 11.98
CA ILE A 88 -11.11 -0.60 13.06
C ILE A 88 -11.78 -1.97 12.93
N ASP A 89 -11.77 -2.73 14.02
CA ASP A 89 -12.55 -3.96 14.10
C ASP A 89 -14.04 -3.57 14.21
N PRO A 90 -14.94 -4.15 13.40
CA PRO A 90 -16.38 -4.03 13.57
C PRO A 90 -16.87 -4.15 15.03
N ALA A 91 -16.23 -5.00 15.84
CA ALA A 91 -16.58 -5.15 17.25
C ALA A 91 -16.35 -3.86 18.06
N ASP A 92 -15.31 -3.07 17.74
CA ASP A 92 -14.98 -1.82 18.43
C ASP A 92 -16.06 -0.75 18.25
N ILE A 93 -16.75 -0.76 17.11
CA ILE A 93 -17.88 0.12 16.82
C ILE A 93 -19.24 -0.51 17.18
N GLY A 94 -19.22 -1.67 17.85
CA GLY A 94 -20.41 -2.34 18.37
C GLY A 94 -21.14 -3.21 17.36
N TYR A 95 -20.47 -3.72 16.33
CA TYR A 95 -21.00 -4.73 15.42
C TYR A 95 -20.37 -6.10 15.71
N ALA A 96 -21.08 -6.93 16.48
CA ALA A 96 -20.67 -8.29 16.82
C ALA A 96 -21.90 -9.22 16.87
N PRO A 97 -22.43 -9.65 15.70
CA PRO A 97 -23.67 -10.44 15.60
C PRO A 97 -23.59 -11.78 16.36
N GLN A 98 -22.40 -12.37 16.48
CA GLN A 98 -22.16 -13.60 17.25
C GLN A 98 -22.46 -13.45 18.75
N PHE A 99 -22.45 -12.22 19.26
CA PHE A 99 -22.81 -11.88 20.65
C PHE A 99 -24.15 -11.13 20.73
N GLY A 100 -24.93 -11.08 19.64
CA GLY A 100 -26.20 -10.35 19.55
C GLY A 100 -26.04 -8.83 19.58
N GLN A 101 -24.84 -8.31 19.34
CA GLN A 101 -24.55 -6.88 19.41
C GLN A 101 -24.62 -6.25 18.01
N LEU A 102 -25.65 -5.42 17.78
CA LEU A 102 -25.90 -4.75 16.51
C LEU A 102 -26.10 -3.24 16.74
N GLY A 103 -24.98 -2.57 16.99
CA GLY A 103 -24.95 -1.16 17.35
C GLY A 103 -25.04 -0.93 18.85
N THR A 104 -24.15 -0.11 19.40
CA THR A 104 -24.15 0.26 20.83
C THR A 104 -23.84 1.74 21.01
N ALA A 105 -24.32 2.33 22.11
CA ALA A 105 -23.99 3.71 22.47
C ALA A 105 -22.47 3.92 22.62
N THR A 106 -21.77 2.91 23.16
CA THR A 106 -20.30 2.89 23.26
C THR A 106 -19.65 2.86 21.87
N GLY A 107 -20.13 1.98 20.98
CA GLY A 107 -19.62 1.86 19.61
C GLY A 107 -19.84 3.11 18.77
N ARG A 108 -20.99 3.79 18.93
CA ARG A 108 -21.27 5.09 18.31
C ARG A 108 -20.29 6.16 18.78
N ARG A 109 -19.99 6.22 20.09
CA ARG A 109 -18.99 7.15 20.64
C ARG A 109 -17.59 6.82 20.12
N ARG A 110 -17.23 5.53 20.04
CA ARG A 110 -15.96 5.08 19.47
C ARG A 110 -15.80 5.52 18.01
N LEU A 111 -16.83 5.39 17.19
CA LEU A 111 -16.81 5.91 15.81
C LEU A 111 -16.58 7.43 15.78
N ALA A 112 -17.24 8.20 16.66
CA ALA A 112 -17.04 9.64 16.72
C ALA A 112 -15.60 10.03 17.09
N GLU A 113 -15.00 9.32 18.04
CA GLU A 113 -13.59 9.51 18.44
C GLU A 113 -12.63 9.20 17.27
N GLU A 114 -12.87 8.13 16.53
CA GLU A 114 -12.06 7.76 15.36
C GLU A 114 -12.18 8.79 14.23
N LEU A 115 -13.40 9.25 13.92
CA LEU A 115 -13.61 10.31 12.92
C LEU A 115 -12.94 11.63 13.33
N ALA A 116 -13.02 11.98 14.62
CA ALA A 116 -12.36 13.18 15.15
C ALA A 116 -10.83 13.07 15.04
N ALA A 117 -10.24 11.90 15.29
CA ALA A 117 -8.81 11.65 15.11
C ALA A 117 -8.37 11.77 13.64
N MET A 118 -9.28 11.53 12.69
CA MET A 118 -9.07 11.76 11.25
C MET A 118 -9.31 13.21 10.80
N GLY A 119 -9.65 14.11 11.72
CA GLY A 119 -9.96 15.52 11.42
C GLY A 119 -11.39 15.76 10.91
N ILE A 120 -12.27 14.77 11.02
CA ILE A 120 -13.67 14.87 10.61
C ILE A 120 -14.53 15.15 11.85
N GLN A 121 -15.03 16.37 11.96
CA GLN A 121 -15.96 16.78 13.01
C GLN A 121 -17.40 16.66 12.49
N LEU A 122 -18.22 15.88 13.19
CA LEU A 122 -19.64 15.71 12.88
C LEU A 122 -20.48 16.18 14.07
N GLU A 123 -21.59 16.86 13.78
CA GLU A 123 -22.58 17.15 14.80
C GLU A 123 -23.43 15.91 15.12
N GLU A 124 -24.03 15.86 16.30
CA GLU A 124 -24.90 14.75 16.73
C GLU A 124 -25.98 14.31 15.70
N PRO A 125 -26.68 15.24 14.99
CA PRO A 125 -27.63 14.85 13.94
C PRO A 125 -26.96 14.21 12.72
N GLN A 126 -25.69 14.48 12.45
CA GLN A 126 -24.94 13.91 11.33
C GLN A 126 -24.35 12.55 11.67
N LEU A 127 -23.96 12.32 12.93
CA LEU A 127 -23.33 11.08 13.37
C LEU A 127 -24.25 9.86 13.23
N GLY A 128 -25.56 10.03 13.46
CA GLY A 128 -26.53 8.93 13.39
C GLY A 128 -26.56 8.23 12.02
N PRO A 129 -26.83 8.96 10.93
CA PRO A 129 -26.80 8.42 9.57
C PRO A 129 -25.45 7.79 9.19
N VAL A 130 -24.33 8.41 9.58
CA VAL A 130 -22.99 7.84 9.37
C VAL A 130 -22.84 6.50 10.08
N TYR A 131 -23.25 6.45 11.35
CA TYR A 131 -23.15 5.23 12.16
C TYR A 131 -23.94 4.07 11.53
N SER A 132 -25.14 4.33 11.03
CA SER A 132 -25.94 3.31 10.32
C SER A 132 -25.22 2.77 9.08
N LEU A 133 -24.62 3.62 8.25
CA LEU A 133 -23.88 3.18 7.06
C LEU A 133 -22.62 2.39 7.43
N VAL A 134 -21.91 2.82 8.47
CA VAL A 134 -20.74 2.10 8.98
C VAL A 134 -21.12 0.72 9.50
N LEU A 135 -22.26 0.56 10.18
CA LEU A 135 -22.78 -0.75 10.59
C LEU A 135 -23.14 -1.62 9.37
N SER A 136 -23.71 -1.05 8.31
CA SER A 136 -23.95 -1.78 7.06
C SER A 136 -22.66 -2.18 6.35
N LEU A 137 -21.59 -1.38 6.46
CA LEU A 137 -20.27 -1.77 5.96
C LEU A 137 -19.67 -2.90 6.81
N ALA A 138 -19.83 -2.83 8.13
CA ALA A 138 -19.39 -3.85 9.08
C ALA A 138 -20.07 -5.22 8.87
N GLU A 139 -21.30 -5.24 8.36
CA GLU A 139 -21.99 -6.48 7.96
C GLU A 139 -21.28 -7.18 6.79
N ARG A 140 -20.73 -6.40 5.85
CA ARG A 140 -20.12 -6.90 4.61
C ARG A 140 -18.60 -7.06 4.73
N LYS A 141 -17.96 -6.35 5.66
CA LYS A 141 -16.51 -6.28 5.82
C LYS A 141 -16.09 -6.73 7.21
N ARG A 142 -15.12 -7.65 7.26
CA ARG A 142 -14.49 -8.09 8.51
C ARG A 142 -13.61 -7.01 9.17
N VAL A 143 -13.17 -6.01 8.42
CA VAL A 143 -12.32 -4.91 8.88
C VAL A 143 -12.75 -3.61 8.20
N LEU A 144 -12.72 -2.50 8.94
CA LEU A 144 -13.03 -1.17 8.41
C LEU A 144 -11.78 -0.28 8.38
N TYR A 145 -11.53 0.37 7.25
CA TYR A 145 -10.42 1.31 7.11
C TYR A 145 -10.87 2.76 7.20
N ALA A 146 -9.91 3.67 7.39
CA ALA A 146 -10.18 5.11 7.40
C ALA A 146 -10.93 5.58 6.13
N GLU A 147 -10.65 4.98 4.98
CA GLU A 147 -11.32 5.27 3.71
C GLU A 147 -12.79 4.83 3.70
N ASP A 148 -13.11 3.71 4.33
CA ASP A 148 -14.49 3.22 4.47
C ASP A 148 -15.32 4.17 5.33
N LEU A 149 -14.71 4.67 6.42
CA LEU A 149 -15.34 5.67 7.27
C LEU A 149 -15.56 6.99 6.53
N LYS A 150 -14.56 7.47 5.79
CA LYS A 150 -14.69 8.67 4.96
C LYS A 150 -15.82 8.54 3.95
N LEU A 151 -15.93 7.39 3.29
CA LEU A 151 -16.99 7.12 2.32
C LEU A 151 -18.38 7.12 2.98
N ALA A 152 -18.52 6.44 4.12
CA ALA A 152 -19.76 6.43 4.89
C ALA A 152 -20.17 7.83 5.37
N VAL A 153 -19.19 8.66 5.77
CA VAL A 153 -19.41 10.07 6.12
C VAL A 153 -19.95 10.84 4.94
N GLU A 154 -19.32 10.69 3.78
CA GLU A 154 -19.75 11.39 2.59
C GLU A 154 -21.16 10.98 2.18
N GLU A 155 -21.47 9.68 2.24
CA GLU A 155 -22.77 9.13 1.84
C GLU A 155 -23.89 9.60 2.76
N ALA A 156 -23.68 9.54 4.06
CA ALA A 156 -24.62 10.06 5.06
C ALA A 156 -24.91 11.56 4.88
N LEU A 157 -23.91 12.34 4.47
CA LEU A 157 -24.04 13.79 4.26
C LEU A 157 -24.58 14.15 2.88
N GLY A 158 -24.97 13.17 2.05
CA GLY A 158 -25.39 13.40 0.66
C GLY A 158 -24.28 13.94 -0.24
N ARG A 159 -23.02 13.77 0.20
CA ARG A 159 -21.80 14.16 -0.51
C ARG A 159 -21.14 12.97 -1.21
N ALA A 160 -21.49 11.74 -0.85
CA ALA A 160 -21.10 10.60 -1.66
C ALA A 160 -21.96 10.63 -2.90
N ARG A 161 -21.29 10.89 -4.01
CA ARG A 161 -21.58 10.04 -5.14
C ARG A 161 -20.94 8.69 -4.80
N PRO A 162 -21.55 7.55 -5.14
CA PRO A 162 -20.77 6.33 -5.28
C PRO A 162 -19.50 6.67 -6.05
N GLY A 163 -18.36 6.12 -5.62
CA GLY A 163 -17.16 6.22 -6.45
C GLY A 163 -17.56 5.91 -7.89
N ARG A 164 -17.11 6.74 -8.84
CA ARG A 164 -17.49 6.64 -10.25
C ARG A 164 -17.46 5.19 -10.75
N TYR A 165 -16.50 4.41 -10.25
CA TYR A 165 -16.31 3.02 -10.57
C TYR A 165 -16.66 2.09 -9.40
N ALA A 166 -17.35 0.97 -9.66
CA ALA A 166 -17.49 -0.13 -8.70
C ALA A 166 -17.29 -1.48 -9.38
N LEU A 167 -16.41 -2.31 -8.83
CA LEU A 167 -16.14 -3.65 -9.32
C LEU A 167 -17.38 -4.55 -9.14
N LYS A 168 -17.67 -5.39 -10.13
CA LYS A 168 -18.78 -6.37 -10.07
C LYS A 168 -18.30 -7.79 -10.19
N GLU A 169 -17.40 -8.05 -11.13
CA GLU A 169 -16.91 -9.40 -11.40
C GLU A 169 -15.48 -9.33 -11.95
N VAL A 170 -14.68 -10.34 -11.57
CA VAL A 170 -13.34 -10.55 -12.10
C VAL A 170 -13.19 -12.04 -12.38
N GLN A 171 -12.87 -12.37 -13.63
CA GLN A 171 -12.46 -13.71 -14.04
C GLN A 171 -11.05 -13.65 -14.57
N VAL A 172 -10.18 -14.55 -14.11
CA VAL A 172 -8.80 -14.62 -14.61
C VAL A 172 -8.44 -16.03 -15.03
N ASN A 173 -7.89 -16.15 -16.22
CA ASN A 173 -7.27 -17.38 -16.71
C ASN A 173 -5.75 -17.17 -16.74
N ALA A 174 -5.06 -17.89 -15.86
CA ALA A 174 -3.60 -17.85 -15.75
C ALA A 174 -3.03 -19.24 -16.03
N HIS A 175 -1.86 -19.28 -16.69
CA HIS A 175 -1.06 -20.49 -16.86
C HIS A 175 0.41 -20.13 -16.61
N SER A 176 1.10 -20.98 -15.85
CA SER A 176 2.53 -20.78 -15.58
C SER A 176 3.32 -20.77 -16.89
N GLY A 177 4.17 -19.76 -17.08
CA GLY A 177 4.97 -19.59 -18.29
C GLY A 177 4.25 -18.94 -19.48
N PHE A 178 2.98 -18.54 -19.33
CA PHE A 178 2.21 -17.85 -20.37
C PHE A 178 1.61 -16.53 -19.87
N SER A 179 1.23 -15.65 -20.80
CA SER A 179 0.48 -14.44 -20.47
C SER A 179 -0.87 -14.81 -19.85
N SER A 180 -1.25 -14.11 -18.78
CA SER A 180 -2.58 -14.26 -18.16
C SER A 180 -3.60 -13.40 -18.90
N THR A 181 -4.85 -13.84 -18.90
CA THR A 181 -5.99 -13.10 -19.47
C THR A 181 -7.02 -12.85 -18.38
N ALA A 182 -7.55 -11.64 -18.32
CA ALA A 182 -8.58 -11.27 -17.36
C ALA A 182 -9.80 -10.69 -18.08
N GLU A 183 -10.98 -11.05 -17.61
CA GLU A 183 -12.26 -10.40 -17.92
C GLU A 183 -12.74 -9.70 -16.65
N VAL A 184 -13.08 -8.42 -16.79
CA VAL A 184 -13.52 -7.59 -15.67
C VAL A 184 -14.84 -6.92 -16.02
N SER A 185 -15.77 -6.97 -15.08
CA SER A 185 -17.02 -6.20 -15.13
C SER A 185 -17.04 -5.17 -14.01
N LEU A 186 -17.29 -3.91 -14.34
CA LEU A 186 -17.44 -2.81 -13.38
C LEU A 186 -18.55 -1.84 -13.83
N THR A 187 -19.11 -1.09 -12.90
CA THR A 187 -20.04 0.00 -13.22
C THR A 187 -19.30 1.33 -13.29
N ASP A 188 -19.51 2.13 -14.34
CA ASP A 188 -19.08 3.53 -14.45
C ASP A 188 -20.33 4.43 -14.37
N ASN A 189 -20.53 5.12 -13.25
CA ASN A 189 -21.77 5.84 -12.91
C ASN A 189 -23.02 4.98 -13.19
N ASP A 190 -23.08 3.80 -12.54
CA ASP A 190 -24.15 2.80 -12.64
C ASP A 190 -24.33 2.12 -14.01
N THR A 191 -23.55 2.48 -15.03
CA THR A 191 -23.54 1.77 -16.31
C THR A 191 -22.56 0.60 -16.26
N LEU A 192 -23.06 -0.63 -16.39
CA LEU A 192 -22.22 -1.82 -16.44
C LEU A 192 -21.35 -1.83 -17.70
N LYS A 193 -20.06 -2.08 -17.53
CA LYS A 193 -19.08 -2.26 -18.60
C LYS A 193 -18.29 -3.54 -18.34
N THR A 194 -18.05 -4.30 -19.39
CA THR A 194 -17.24 -5.53 -19.36
C THR A 194 -16.15 -5.44 -20.41
N GLY A 195 -14.96 -5.89 -20.06
CA GLY A 195 -13.80 -5.85 -20.95
C GLY A 195 -12.76 -6.87 -20.58
N THR A 196 -11.88 -7.16 -21.53
CA THR A 196 -10.84 -8.18 -21.40
C THR A 196 -9.47 -7.61 -21.72
N ALA A 197 -8.45 -8.09 -21.02
CA ALA A 197 -7.06 -7.74 -21.32
C ALA A 197 -6.10 -8.89 -21.00
N SER A 198 -4.94 -8.85 -21.65
CA SER A 198 -3.83 -9.77 -21.40
C SER A 198 -2.68 -9.04 -20.71
N GLY A 199 -2.01 -9.73 -19.80
CA GLY A 199 -0.88 -9.23 -19.03
C GLY A 199 0.18 -10.29 -18.76
N ASN A 200 1.33 -9.84 -18.27
CA ASN A 200 2.46 -10.70 -17.91
C ASN A 200 2.17 -11.54 -16.65
N GLY A 201 1.11 -11.22 -15.92
CA GLY A 201 0.61 -11.98 -14.78
C GLY A 201 -0.86 -11.67 -14.50
N THR A 202 -1.44 -12.40 -13.55
CA THR A 202 -2.85 -12.30 -13.15
C THR A 202 -3.28 -10.86 -12.84
N LEU A 203 -2.53 -10.17 -11.97
CA LEU A 203 -2.86 -8.80 -11.57
C LEU A 203 -2.62 -7.78 -12.68
N ASP A 204 -1.56 -7.95 -13.48
CA ASP A 204 -1.30 -7.07 -14.63
C ASP A 204 -2.44 -7.15 -15.65
N ALA A 205 -2.95 -8.35 -15.94
CA ALA A 205 -4.10 -8.52 -16.83
C ALA A 205 -5.37 -7.82 -16.27
N VAL A 206 -5.64 -7.98 -14.98
CA VAL A 206 -6.79 -7.35 -14.30
C VAL A 206 -6.68 -5.82 -14.33
N PHE A 207 -5.53 -5.26 -13.96
CA PHE A 207 -5.34 -3.81 -13.92
C PHE A 207 -5.44 -3.19 -15.30
N ARG A 208 -4.90 -3.86 -16.34
CA ARG A 208 -5.06 -3.41 -17.73
C ARG A 208 -6.52 -3.44 -18.18
N ALA A 209 -7.27 -4.48 -17.86
CA ALA A 209 -8.70 -4.54 -18.20
C ALA A 209 -9.47 -3.39 -17.54
N ILE A 210 -9.23 -3.13 -16.26
CA ILE A 210 -9.83 -1.99 -15.53
C ILE A 210 -9.42 -0.66 -16.17
N GLN A 211 -8.13 -0.47 -16.48
CA GLN A 211 -7.62 0.75 -17.10
C GLN A 211 -8.26 1.03 -18.47
N GLN A 212 -8.42 -0.01 -19.30
CA GLN A 212 -9.09 0.09 -20.59
C GLN A 212 -10.58 0.44 -20.46
N LEU A 213 -11.28 -0.16 -19.50
CA LEU A 213 -12.71 0.10 -19.25
C LEU A 213 -12.98 1.51 -18.73
N THR A 214 -12.08 2.01 -17.89
CA THR A 214 -12.21 3.31 -17.23
C THR A 214 -11.69 4.45 -18.10
N GLY A 215 -10.72 4.18 -18.97
CA GLY A 215 -10.06 5.15 -19.83
C GLY A 215 -9.16 6.13 -19.04
N VAL A 216 -8.81 5.79 -17.79
CA VAL A 216 -8.03 6.66 -16.90
C VAL A 216 -6.55 6.29 -17.02
N PRO A 217 -5.68 7.18 -17.53
CA PRO A 217 -4.25 6.92 -17.58
C PRO A 217 -3.66 7.09 -16.18
N ALA A 218 -3.68 6.02 -15.39
CA ALA A 218 -3.04 5.92 -14.09
C ALA A 218 -1.79 5.02 -14.18
N GLU A 219 -0.72 5.40 -13.52
CA GLU A 219 0.50 4.60 -13.37
C GLU A 219 0.49 3.90 -12.01
N LEU A 220 0.88 2.62 -11.98
CA LEU A 220 1.00 1.84 -10.75
C LEU A 220 2.39 2.08 -10.14
N GLU A 221 2.43 2.84 -9.05
CA GLU A 221 3.69 3.18 -8.35
C GLU A 221 4.10 2.08 -7.37
N ASP A 222 3.14 1.58 -6.59
CA ASP A 222 3.38 0.58 -5.56
C ASP A 222 2.17 -0.35 -5.42
N PHE A 223 2.47 -1.61 -5.09
CA PHE A 223 1.50 -2.64 -4.79
C PHE A 223 1.99 -3.48 -3.61
N SER A 224 1.15 -3.59 -2.58
CA SER A 224 1.40 -4.43 -1.42
C SER A 224 0.24 -5.39 -1.20
N LEU A 225 0.56 -6.66 -0.96
CA LEU A 225 -0.39 -7.69 -0.57
C LEU A 225 0.08 -8.32 0.74
N ALA A 226 -0.80 -8.35 1.74
CA ALA A 226 -0.54 -8.94 3.04
C ALA A 226 -1.73 -9.81 3.47
N ALA A 227 -1.46 -10.81 4.32
CA ALA A 227 -2.55 -11.50 5.01
C ALA A 227 -3.04 -10.59 6.14
N ALA A 228 -4.32 -10.20 6.10
CA ALA A 228 -4.97 -9.41 7.14
C ALA A 228 -5.27 -10.27 8.38
N THR A 229 -5.59 -11.55 8.16
CA THR A 229 -5.88 -12.52 9.22
C THR A 229 -5.04 -13.78 9.03
N GLN A 230 -5.00 -14.64 10.06
CA GLN A 230 -4.31 -15.93 10.00
C GLN A 230 -5.31 -17.06 9.80
N GLY A 231 -4.86 -18.17 9.19
CA GLY A 231 -5.70 -19.35 8.93
C GLY A 231 -5.84 -19.65 7.44
N SER A 232 -6.54 -20.74 7.13
CA SER A 232 -6.83 -21.13 5.74
C SER A 232 -7.89 -20.24 5.07
N ASP A 233 -8.69 -19.52 5.86
CA ASP A 233 -9.64 -18.49 5.44
C ASP A 233 -9.06 -17.08 5.65
N ALA A 234 -7.73 -16.97 5.67
CA ALA A 234 -7.03 -15.70 5.81
C ALA A 234 -7.47 -14.73 4.71
N LEU A 235 -7.85 -13.52 5.12
CA LEU A 235 -8.18 -12.46 4.20
C LEU A 235 -6.91 -11.88 3.59
N GLY A 236 -6.92 -11.62 2.29
CA GLY A 236 -5.91 -10.83 1.61
C GLY A 236 -6.23 -9.35 1.71
N GLU A 237 -5.31 -8.57 2.27
CA GLU A 237 -5.30 -7.11 2.21
C GLU A 237 -4.42 -6.67 1.04
N ALA A 238 -5.01 -5.90 0.12
CA ALA A 238 -4.30 -5.27 -0.97
C ALA A 238 -4.26 -3.75 -0.79
N VAL A 239 -3.09 -3.17 -1.04
CA VAL A 239 -2.84 -1.73 -1.08
C VAL A 239 -2.24 -1.39 -2.43
N VAL A 240 -2.85 -0.44 -3.12
CA VAL A 240 -2.46 0.01 -4.46
C VAL A 240 -2.20 1.51 -4.41
N THR A 241 -1.02 1.93 -4.86
CA THR A 241 -0.69 3.35 -5.03
C THR A 241 -0.70 3.68 -6.52
N LEU A 242 -1.55 4.62 -6.92
CA LEU A 242 -1.64 5.10 -8.30
C LEU A 242 -1.17 6.54 -8.40
N SER A 243 -0.54 6.89 -9.52
CA SER A 243 -0.21 8.26 -9.87
C SER A 243 -0.81 8.68 -11.22
N GLN A 244 -1.10 9.97 -11.35
CA GLN A 244 -1.37 10.63 -12.63
C GLN A 244 -0.76 12.02 -12.59
N GLY A 245 0.35 12.20 -13.30
CA GLY A 245 1.16 13.40 -13.21
C GLY A 245 1.67 13.61 -11.77
N SER A 246 1.36 14.74 -11.15
CA SER A 246 1.77 15.05 -9.77
C SER A 246 0.81 14.52 -8.69
N ASN A 247 -0.30 13.89 -9.06
CA ASN A 247 -1.29 13.40 -8.10
C ASN A 247 -1.02 11.93 -7.78
N VAL A 248 -0.72 11.65 -6.53
CA VAL A 248 -0.56 10.27 -6.01
C VAL A 248 -1.71 9.98 -5.07
N VAL A 249 -2.35 8.82 -5.24
CA VAL A 249 -3.48 8.36 -4.44
C VAL A 249 -3.28 6.91 -4.05
N VAL A 250 -3.89 6.52 -2.93
CA VAL A 250 -3.81 5.16 -2.40
C VAL A 250 -5.22 4.58 -2.32
N GLY A 251 -5.37 3.34 -2.80
CA GLY A 251 -6.56 2.52 -2.66
C GLY A 251 -6.26 1.27 -1.85
N ARG A 252 -7.26 0.79 -1.13
CA ARG A 252 -7.16 -0.41 -0.29
C ARG A 252 -8.39 -1.29 -0.50
N ALA A 253 -8.23 -2.58 -0.33
CA ALA A 253 -9.36 -3.49 -0.17
C ALA A 253 -8.93 -4.77 0.52
N VAL A 254 -9.92 -5.46 1.10
CA VAL A 254 -9.76 -6.76 1.74
C VAL A 254 -10.79 -7.71 1.17
N ALA A 255 -10.34 -8.88 0.76
CA ALA A 255 -11.20 -9.95 0.28
C ALA A 255 -10.61 -11.32 0.64
N LEU A 256 -11.43 -12.38 0.53
CA LEU A 256 -10.94 -13.75 0.67
C LEU A 256 -10.04 -14.12 -0.51
N ASP A 257 -10.40 -13.66 -1.71
CA ASP A 257 -9.60 -13.82 -2.91
C ASP A 257 -8.62 -12.64 -3.09
N VAL A 258 -7.34 -12.95 -3.29
CA VAL A 258 -6.28 -11.94 -3.42
C VAL A 258 -6.37 -11.13 -4.71
N VAL A 259 -6.94 -11.69 -5.78
CA VAL A 259 -7.18 -11.01 -7.04
C VAL A 259 -8.34 -10.04 -6.90
N GLU A 260 -9.42 -10.46 -6.24
CA GLU A 260 -10.54 -9.59 -5.90
C GLU A 260 -10.11 -8.43 -4.99
N ALA A 261 -9.29 -8.70 -3.97
CA ALA A 261 -8.74 -7.67 -3.09
C ALA A 261 -7.92 -6.66 -3.92
N ALA A 262 -7.00 -7.14 -4.77
CA ALA A 262 -6.19 -6.28 -5.60
C ALA A 262 -7.02 -5.43 -6.59
N ALA A 263 -8.02 -6.03 -7.25
CA ALA A 263 -8.90 -5.35 -8.18
C ALA A 263 -9.71 -4.24 -7.49
N ASN A 264 -10.30 -4.53 -6.33
CA ASN A 264 -11.03 -3.54 -5.55
C ASN A 264 -10.13 -2.42 -5.05
N ALA A 265 -8.91 -2.72 -4.59
CA ALA A 265 -7.93 -1.72 -4.17
C ALA A 265 -7.58 -0.77 -5.33
N TYR A 266 -7.39 -1.30 -6.53
CA TYR A 266 -7.12 -0.52 -7.74
C TYR A 266 -8.31 0.37 -8.14
N VAL A 267 -9.54 -0.16 -8.13
CA VAL A 267 -10.76 0.62 -8.39
C VAL A 267 -10.94 1.74 -7.36
N ASN A 268 -10.66 1.46 -6.08
CA ASN A 268 -10.71 2.45 -5.01
C ASN A 268 -9.69 3.57 -5.22
N ALA A 269 -8.46 3.23 -5.63
CA ALA A 269 -7.44 4.22 -5.98
C ALA A 269 -7.88 5.09 -7.18
N LEU A 270 -8.44 4.49 -8.22
CA LEU A 270 -8.97 5.22 -9.38
C LEU A 270 -10.08 6.20 -9.00
N ASN A 271 -10.98 5.80 -8.10
CA ASN A 271 -12.05 6.67 -7.61
C ASN A 271 -11.50 7.93 -6.92
N TRP A 272 -10.39 7.82 -6.18
CA TRP A 272 -9.70 8.98 -5.62
C TRP A 272 -9.06 9.85 -6.71
N LEU A 273 -8.52 9.24 -7.75
CA LEU A 273 -7.84 9.94 -8.84
C LEU A 273 -8.81 10.77 -9.70
N VAL A 274 -9.99 10.24 -10.00
CA VAL A 274 -11.00 10.91 -10.84
C VAL A 274 -11.89 11.87 -10.07
N ARG A 275 -11.71 11.97 -8.75
CA ARG A 275 -12.51 12.83 -7.91
C ARG A 275 -12.19 14.31 -8.21
N PRO A 276 -13.20 15.15 -8.50
CA PRO A 276 -12.96 16.58 -8.64
C PRO A 276 -12.39 17.13 -7.32
N ARG A 277 -11.16 17.65 -7.34
CA ARG A 277 -10.58 18.30 -6.16
C ARG A 277 -11.35 19.61 -5.91
N PRO A 278 -11.80 19.88 -4.67
CA PRO A 278 -12.30 21.22 -4.35
C PRO A 278 -11.18 22.23 -4.63
N ALA A 279 -11.52 23.33 -5.29
CA ALA A 279 -10.56 24.39 -5.56
C ALA A 279 -9.87 24.82 -4.24
N PRO A 280 -8.55 25.08 -4.25
CA PRO A 280 -7.89 25.62 -3.07
C PRO A 280 -8.63 26.90 -2.65
N PRO A 281 -8.85 27.13 -1.35
CA PRO A 281 -9.47 28.36 -0.89
C PRO A 281 -8.67 29.55 -1.46
N PRO A 282 -9.35 30.61 -1.91
CA PRO A 282 -8.65 31.79 -2.42
C PRO A 282 -7.65 32.25 -1.37
N GLN A 283 -6.38 32.33 -1.76
CA GLN A 283 -5.33 32.83 -0.88
C GLN A 283 -5.79 34.20 -0.38
N ALA A 284 -5.92 34.34 0.94
CA ALA A 284 -6.24 35.61 1.57
C ALA A 284 -5.22 36.63 1.06
N GLY A 285 -5.70 37.60 0.29
CA GLY A 285 -4.86 38.58 -0.38
C GLY A 285 -3.89 39.20 0.61
N GLU A 286 -2.62 39.26 0.21
CA GLU A 286 -1.62 40.08 0.88
C GLU A 286 -2.22 41.45 1.15
N GLY A 287 -2.44 41.74 2.43
CA GLY A 287 -2.87 43.04 2.90
C GLY A 287 -1.87 44.06 2.39
N LYS A 288 -2.27 44.83 1.39
CA LYS A 288 -1.53 46.00 0.90
C LYS A 288 -1.42 46.96 2.08
N VAL A 289 -0.27 46.96 2.75
CA VAL A 289 0.04 47.93 3.80
C VAL A 289 -0.06 49.33 3.18
N PRO A 290 -0.89 50.24 3.71
CA PRO A 290 -0.91 51.59 3.21
C PRO A 290 0.42 52.25 3.58
N VAL A 291 1.22 52.56 2.54
CA VAL A 291 2.36 53.48 2.67
C VAL A 291 1.78 54.85 2.99
N GLY A 292 1.88 55.24 4.27
CA GLY A 292 1.62 56.60 4.70
C GLY A 292 2.55 57.55 3.94
N THR A 293 1.96 58.47 3.20
CA THR A 293 2.66 59.60 2.58
C THR A 293 2.28 60.86 3.33
N SER A 294 3.32 61.49 3.90
CA SER A 294 3.45 62.89 4.33
C SER A 294 2.55 63.44 5.43
#